data_AF-A0A7J3VCN9-F1
#
_entry.id   AF-A0A7J3VCN9-F1
#
_cell.length_a   1.000
_cell.length_b   1.000
_cell.length_c   1.000
_cell.angle_alpha   90.00
_cell.angle_beta   90.00
_cell.angle_gamma   90.00
#
_symmetry.space_group_name_H-M   'P 1'
#
loop_
_entity.id
_entity.type
_entity.pdbx_description
1 polymer ?
#
loop_
_entity_poly.entity_id
_entity_poly.type
_entity_poly.pdbx_seq_one_letter_code
_entity_poly.pdbx_strand_id
1 'polypeptide(L)'
;MSRRDSPRTRSFCKDLSYALPSAIKVNRGKKSINDLHMLALQNKCNRVIIVNTFMGNPGLLTFYSVGNESLNPLRPQLRILGVKLTFEIRNAKRVRVNDIIIRCLNDDAMEVAHNLSSLFNCKICFKEYGEPPDDLSIMNVESLEKDIFIIRFTNMSGYIIGPIMKAKFI
;
A
#
# COMPACT_ATOMS: atom_id res chain seq x y z
N MET A 1 6.91 -7.92 -5.78
CA MET A 1 7.27 -8.96 -4.79
C MET A 1 8.77 -9.31 -4.93
N SER A 2 9.36 -9.99 -3.93
CA SER A 2 10.76 -10.45 -3.93
C SER A 2 10.98 -11.68 -4.81
N ARG A 3 12.22 -12.13 -4.98
CA ARG A 3 12.49 -13.41 -5.66
C ARG A 3 12.19 -14.55 -4.67
N ARG A 4 11.26 -15.45 -5.02
CA ARG A 4 10.73 -16.55 -4.18
C ARG A 4 9.88 -16.07 -3.00
N ASP A 5 8.66 -15.64 -3.30
CA ASP A 5 7.71 -15.18 -2.30
C ASP A 5 6.92 -16.32 -1.65
N SER A 6 6.56 -16.15 -0.38
CA SER A 6 5.67 -17.08 0.32
C SER A 6 4.22 -16.98 -0.19
N PRO A 7 3.37 -18.00 0.04
CA PRO A 7 1.93 -17.90 -0.19
C PRO A 7 1.29 -16.67 0.49
N ARG A 8 1.68 -16.37 1.74
CA ARG A 8 1.13 -15.22 2.48
C ARG A 8 1.55 -13.89 1.87
N THR A 9 2.80 -13.74 1.42
CA THR A 9 3.24 -12.54 0.69
C THR A 9 2.49 -12.36 -0.63
N ARG A 10 2.24 -13.45 -1.36
CA ARG A 10 1.44 -13.41 -2.59
C ARG A 10 0.00 -12.98 -2.32
N SER A 11 -0.62 -13.51 -1.26
CA SER A 11 -1.96 -13.11 -0.84
C SER A 11 -2.01 -11.65 -0.42
N PHE A 12 -1.05 -11.19 0.39
CA PHE A 12 -0.90 -9.78 0.77
C PHE A 12 -0.79 -8.85 -0.44
N CYS A 13 0.07 -9.15 -1.41
CA CYS A 13 0.23 -8.30 -2.59
C CYS A 13 -1.02 -8.28 -3.46
N LYS A 14 -1.72 -9.42 -3.55
CA LYS A 14 -3.03 -9.49 -4.22
C LYS A 14 -4.05 -8.65 -3.45
N ASP A 15 -4.02 -8.65 -2.13
CA ASP A 15 -4.98 -7.93 -1.29
C ASP A 15 -4.77 -6.42 -1.39
N LEU A 16 -3.51 -5.98 -1.21
CA LEU A 16 -3.10 -4.59 -1.35
C LEU A 16 -3.41 -4.03 -2.74
N SER A 17 -3.27 -4.81 -3.81
CA SER A 17 -3.57 -4.32 -5.17
C SER A 17 -5.05 -4.06 -5.43
N TYR A 18 -5.97 -4.54 -4.59
CA TYR A 18 -7.40 -4.19 -4.71
C TYR A 18 -7.73 -2.90 -3.97
N ALA A 19 -7.01 -2.63 -2.88
CA ALA A 19 -7.19 -1.43 -2.07
C ALA A 19 -6.48 -0.18 -2.61
N LEU A 20 -5.64 -0.35 -3.64
CA LEU A 20 -4.92 0.73 -4.32
C LEU A 20 -5.49 0.92 -5.73
N PRO A 21 -5.76 2.16 -6.16
CA PRO A 21 -6.32 2.43 -7.48
C PRO A 21 -5.29 2.13 -8.56
N SER A 22 -5.76 1.52 -9.66
CA SER A 22 -4.92 1.14 -10.81
C SER A 22 -3.71 0.27 -10.47
N ALA A 23 -3.67 -0.34 -9.29
CA ALA A 23 -2.54 -1.16 -8.88
C ALA A 23 -2.55 -2.53 -9.55
N ILE A 24 -1.42 -2.90 -10.15
CA ILE A 24 -1.28 -4.17 -10.87
C ILE A 24 -0.34 -5.08 -10.08
N LYS A 25 -0.85 -6.25 -9.65
CA LYS A 25 -0.03 -7.26 -9.01
C LYS A 25 0.80 -8.02 -10.06
N VAL A 26 2.11 -7.77 -10.06
CA VAL A 26 3.06 -8.50 -10.92
C VAL A 26 3.77 -9.61 -10.14
N ASN A 27 3.81 -10.82 -10.72
CA ASN A 27 4.67 -11.90 -10.23
C ASN A 27 6.14 -11.58 -10.56
N ARG A 28 7.02 -11.53 -9.55
CA ARG A 28 8.42 -11.15 -9.75
C ARG A 28 9.20 -12.14 -10.61
N GLY A 29 9.10 -13.44 -10.30
CA GLY A 29 9.86 -14.48 -10.99
C GLY A 29 11.37 -14.16 -10.99
N LYS A 30 12.01 -14.26 -12.17
CA LYS A 30 13.43 -13.91 -12.37
C LYS A 30 13.67 -12.45 -12.76
N LYS A 31 12.61 -11.63 -12.88
CA LYS A 31 12.69 -10.26 -13.41
C LYS A 31 13.73 -9.40 -12.68
N SER A 32 14.60 -8.77 -13.46
CA SER A 32 15.56 -7.77 -12.99
C SER A 32 14.84 -6.49 -12.53
N ILE A 33 15.56 -5.53 -11.96
CA ILE A 33 14.99 -4.21 -11.66
C ILE A 33 14.63 -3.48 -12.97
N ASN A 34 15.46 -3.63 -14.01
CA ASN A 34 15.21 -3.05 -15.33
C ASN A 34 13.95 -3.65 -15.97
N ASP A 35 13.71 -4.96 -15.82
CA ASP A 35 12.50 -5.60 -16.35
C ASP A 35 11.24 -5.06 -15.66
N LEU A 36 11.34 -4.74 -14.36
CA LEU A 36 10.25 -4.11 -13.61
C LEU A 36 10.03 -2.67 -14.05
N HIS A 37 11.10 -1.93 -14.33
CA HIS A 37 11.05 -0.57 -14.87
C HIS A 37 10.29 -0.54 -16.20
N MET A 38 10.73 -1.36 -17.16
CA MET A 38 10.09 -1.46 -18.48
C MET A 38 8.63 -1.87 -18.38
N LEU A 39 8.29 -2.81 -17.49
CA LEU A 39 6.91 -3.21 -17.27
C LEU A 39 6.08 -2.06 -16.67
N ALA A 40 6.64 -1.28 -15.75
CA ALA A 40 5.94 -0.14 -15.19
C ALA A 40 5.66 0.94 -16.24
N LEU A 41 6.63 1.23 -17.12
CA LEU A 41 6.45 2.14 -18.27
C LEU A 41 5.34 1.65 -19.21
N GLN A 42 5.36 0.37 -19.58
CA GLN A 42 4.35 -0.24 -20.46
C GLN A 42 2.93 -0.13 -19.88
N ASN A 43 2.80 -0.27 -18.56
CA ASN A 43 1.51 -0.17 -17.87
C ASN A 43 1.18 1.25 -17.41
N LYS A 44 1.96 2.26 -17.81
CA LYS A 44 1.80 3.67 -17.43
C LYS A 44 1.72 3.88 -15.91
N CYS A 45 2.45 3.05 -15.15
CA CYS A 45 2.54 3.19 -13.70
C CYS A 45 3.58 4.26 -13.33
N ASN A 46 3.31 5.02 -12.27
CA ASN A 46 4.22 6.04 -11.74
C ASN A 46 5.00 5.57 -10.50
N ARG A 47 4.63 4.41 -9.95
CA ARG A 47 5.20 3.81 -8.74
C ARG A 47 5.39 2.32 -8.92
N VAL A 48 6.47 1.80 -8.33
CA VAL A 48 6.71 0.37 -8.18
C VAL A 48 6.93 0.07 -6.70
N ILE A 49 6.18 -0.90 -6.17
CA ILE A 49 6.31 -1.37 -4.79
C ILE A 49 6.87 -2.79 -4.81
N ILE A 50 8.02 -2.98 -4.18
CA ILE A 50 8.63 -4.29 -3.97
C ILE A 50 8.34 -4.71 -2.53
N VAL A 51 7.50 -5.73 -2.38
CA VAL A 51 7.26 -6.40 -1.10
C VAL A 51 8.27 -7.53 -0.91
N ASN A 52 9.08 -7.44 0.14
CA ASN A 52 10.01 -8.46 0.57
C ASN A 52 9.38 -9.38 1.63
N THR A 53 9.78 -10.65 1.61
CA THR A 53 9.33 -11.66 2.57
C THR A 53 10.31 -11.79 3.73
N PHE A 54 9.81 -11.86 4.96
CA PHE A 54 10.56 -12.17 6.18
C PHE A 54 9.89 -13.35 6.88
N MET A 55 10.61 -14.46 7.08
CA MET A 55 10.10 -15.68 7.72
C MET A 55 8.70 -16.10 7.22
N GLY A 56 8.52 -16.10 5.89
CA GLY A 56 7.26 -16.48 5.26
C GLY A 56 6.14 -15.41 5.29
N ASN A 57 6.37 -14.25 5.89
CA ASN A 57 5.41 -13.14 5.99
C ASN A 57 5.85 -11.92 5.15
N PRO A 58 4.94 -11.03 4.72
CA PRO A 58 5.30 -9.71 4.23
C PRO A 58 6.10 -8.96 5.31
N GLY A 59 7.33 -8.53 4.99
CA GLY A 59 8.24 -7.93 5.98
C GLY A 59 8.63 -6.49 5.69
N LEU A 60 8.76 -6.11 4.42
CA LEU A 60 9.25 -4.79 4.03
C LEU A 60 8.70 -4.37 2.67
N LEU A 61 8.21 -3.13 2.58
CA LEU A 61 7.83 -2.48 1.33
C LEU A 61 8.89 -1.47 0.97
N THR A 62 9.52 -1.69 -0.19
CA THR A 62 10.43 -0.74 -0.82
C THR A 62 9.73 -0.07 -1.98
N PHE A 63 9.77 1.26 -2.02
CA PHE A 63 9.07 2.07 -3.00
C PHE A 63 10.05 2.65 -4.02
N TYR A 64 9.59 2.78 -5.25
CA TYR A 64 10.33 3.41 -6.33
C TYR A 64 9.40 4.31 -7.13
N SER A 65 9.89 5.48 -7.54
CA SER A 65 9.28 6.25 -8.62
C SER A 65 9.80 5.74 -9.97
N VAL A 66 8.93 5.80 -10.98
CA VAL A 66 9.26 5.38 -12.34
C VAL A 66 9.83 6.58 -13.07
N GLY A 67 11.15 6.63 -13.26
CA GLY A 67 11.82 7.62 -14.08
C GLY A 67 11.85 7.23 -15.55
N ASN A 68 12.40 8.10 -16.40
CA ASN A 68 12.52 7.81 -17.84
C ASN A 68 13.54 6.69 -18.12
N GLU A 69 14.64 6.65 -17.36
CA GLU A 69 15.75 5.72 -17.59
C GLU A 69 15.84 4.57 -16.59
N SER A 70 15.30 4.75 -15.37
CA SER A 70 15.37 3.73 -14.32
C SER A 70 14.30 3.90 -13.24
N LEU A 71 14.25 2.93 -12.32
CA LEU A 71 13.50 3.03 -11.08
C LEU A 71 14.31 3.77 -10.02
N ASN A 72 13.79 4.91 -9.56
CA ASN A 72 14.43 5.73 -8.54
C ASN A 72 13.91 5.33 -7.15
N PRO A 73 14.76 4.89 -6.22
CA PRO A 73 14.32 4.48 -4.90
C PRO A 73 13.73 5.65 -4.12
N LEU A 74 12.58 5.43 -3.48
CA LEU A 74 11.95 6.38 -2.58
C LEU A 74 12.23 6.01 -1.12
N ARG A 75 12.40 7.02 -0.28
CA ARG A 75 12.53 6.90 1.17
C ARG A 75 11.40 7.63 1.88
N PRO A 76 11.04 7.22 3.11
CA PRO A 76 11.52 6.03 3.83
C PRO A 76 11.00 4.70 3.27
N GLN A 77 11.49 3.56 3.77
CA GLN A 77 10.90 2.25 3.50
C GLN A 77 9.91 1.87 4.60
N LEU A 78 8.95 1.00 4.31
CA LEU A 78 7.90 0.62 5.26
C LEU A 78 8.10 -0.81 5.74
N ARG A 79 8.54 -0.98 6.99
CA ARG A 79 8.67 -2.28 7.64
C ARG A 79 7.31 -2.73 8.17
N ILE A 80 6.88 -3.93 7.79
CA ILE A 80 5.65 -4.55 8.31
C ILE A 80 6.00 -5.30 9.60
N LEU A 81 5.28 -4.96 10.67
CA LEU A 81 5.35 -5.60 11.98
C LEU A 81 4.23 -6.64 12.16
N GLY A 82 3.10 -6.44 11.49
CA GLY A 82 1.99 -7.38 11.49
C GLY A 82 1.03 -7.09 10.33
N VAL A 83 0.38 -8.13 9.83
CA VAL A 83 -0.57 -8.02 8.73
C VAL A 83 -1.77 -8.93 8.95
N LYS A 84 -2.97 -8.38 8.72
CA LYS A 84 -4.22 -9.13 8.66
C LYS A 84 -4.86 -8.91 7.29
N LEU A 85 -5.12 -10.00 6.58
CA LEU A 85 -5.64 -9.98 5.20
C LEU A 85 -7.16 -9.90 5.19
N THR A 86 -7.76 -9.36 4.13
CA THR A 86 -9.22 -9.15 4.04
C THR A 86 -10.02 -10.42 4.31
N PHE A 87 -9.60 -11.57 3.75
CA PHE A 87 -10.29 -12.85 3.96
C PHE A 87 -10.21 -13.37 5.41
N GLU A 88 -9.33 -12.81 6.25
CA GLU A 88 -9.20 -13.13 7.68
C GLU A 88 -10.08 -12.21 8.54
N ILE A 89 -10.76 -11.24 7.93
CA ILE A 89 -11.56 -10.20 8.59
C ILE A 89 -13.03 -10.43 8.29
N ARG A 90 -13.83 -10.58 9.36
CA ARG A 90 -15.28 -10.70 9.24
C ARG A 90 -15.86 -9.43 8.61
N ASN A 91 -16.76 -9.59 7.64
CA ASN A 91 -17.42 -8.49 6.92
C ASN A 91 -16.50 -7.60 6.05
N ALA A 92 -15.26 -8.03 5.76
CA ALA A 92 -14.44 -7.34 4.76
C ALA A 92 -14.97 -7.59 3.34
N LYS A 93 -14.83 -6.60 2.45
CA LYS A 93 -15.27 -6.67 1.06
C LYS A 93 -14.10 -6.43 0.13
N ARG A 94 -13.86 -7.35 -0.80
CA ARG A 94 -12.84 -7.13 -1.82
C ARG A 94 -13.44 -6.34 -2.98
N VAL A 95 -13.11 -5.06 -3.07
CA VAL A 95 -13.62 -4.15 -4.11
C VAL A 95 -12.44 -3.56 -4.88
N ARG A 96 -12.61 -3.28 -6.18
CA ARG A 96 -11.64 -2.48 -6.93
C ARG A 96 -11.99 -1.01 -6.76
N VAL A 97 -10.98 -0.21 -6.43
CA VAL A 97 -11.12 1.22 -6.20
C VAL A 97 -10.55 2.01 -7.37
N ASN A 98 -11.12 3.19 -7.62
CA ASN A 98 -10.66 4.10 -8.67
C ASN A 98 -9.84 5.27 -8.12
N ASP A 99 -10.01 5.61 -6.84
CA ASP A 99 -9.22 6.65 -6.18
C ASP A 99 -8.81 6.24 -4.75
N ILE A 100 -7.84 6.95 -4.18
CA ILE A 100 -7.40 6.76 -2.81
C ILE A 100 -7.01 8.06 -2.12
N ILE A 101 -7.43 8.17 -0.86
CA ILE A 101 -7.06 9.25 0.04
C ILE A 101 -6.41 8.72 1.31
N ILE A 102 -5.64 9.56 1.99
CA ILE A 102 -5.16 9.30 3.34
C ILE A 102 -6.01 10.09 4.35
N ARG A 103 -6.45 9.42 5.41
CA ARG A 103 -7.13 10.03 6.57
C ARG A 103 -6.33 9.74 7.83
N CYS A 104 -5.96 10.79 8.56
CA CYS A 104 -5.36 10.68 9.88
C CYS A 104 -6.47 10.43 10.92
N LEU A 105 -6.30 9.43 11.79
CA LEU A 105 -7.23 9.14 12.88
C LEU A 105 -6.81 9.80 14.21
N ASN A 106 -5.59 10.31 14.28
CA ASN A 106 -5.07 11.12 15.38
C ASN A 106 -4.01 12.11 14.87
N ASP A 107 -3.74 13.14 15.67
CA ASP A 107 -2.83 14.23 15.29
C ASP A 107 -1.40 13.73 15.06
N ASP A 108 -0.96 12.72 15.84
CA ASP A 108 0.36 12.09 15.73
C ASP A 108 0.57 11.33 14.41
N ALA A 109 -0.48 11.03 13.65
CA ALA A 109 -0.37 10.38 12.35
C ALA A 109 0.01 11.33 11.20
N MET A 110 0.10 12.63 11.43
CA MET A 110 0.31 13.62 10.37
C MET A 110 1.63 13.44 9.62
N GLU A 111 2.75 13.28 10.32
CA GLU A 111 4.05 13.02 9.70
C GLU A 111 4.04 11.70 8.91
N VAL A 112 3.38 10.68 9.48
CA VAL A 112 3.23 9.37 8.83
C VAL A 112 2.44 9.50 7.53
N ALA A 113 1.34 10.25 7.55
CA ALA A 113 0.49 10.51 6.40
C ALA A 113 1.24 11.25 5.29
N HIS A 114 2.10 12.23 5.61
CA HIS A 114 2.95 12.91 4.64
C HIS A 114 3.93 11.96 3.94
N ASN A 115 4.58 11.09 4.70
CA ASN A 115 5.45 10.07 4.13
C ASN A 115 4.68 9.10 3.24
N LEU A 116 3.53 8.59 3.70
CA LEU A 116 2.68 7.69 2.90
C LEU A 116 2.17 8.37 1.63
N SER A 117 1.77 9.64 1.71
CA SER A 117 1.30 10.43 0.56
C SER A 117 2.37 10.51 -0.53
N SER A 118 3.63 10.78 -0.15
CA SER A 118 4.76 10.81 -1.08
C SER A 118 5.03 9.43 -1.71
N LEU A 119 5.06 8.38 -0.88
CA LEU A 119 5.38 7.01 -1.28
C LEU A 119 4.33 6.41 -2.23
N PHE A 120 3.05 6.54 -1.88
CA PHE A 120 1.92 6.02 -2.65
C PHE A 120 1.42 6.99 -3.73
N ASN A 121 1.90 8.23 -3.74
CA ASN A 121 1.46 9.29 -4.65
C ASN A 121 -0.05 9.57 -4.56
N CYS A 122 -0.55 9.74 -3.34
CA CYS A 122 -1.97 9.97 -3.08
C CYS A 122 -2.19 11.19 -2.18
N LYS A 123 -3.40 11.75 -2.19
CA LYS A 123 -3.73 12.98 -1.46
C LYS A 123 -4.07 12.67 -0.01
N ILE A 124 -3.63 13.54 0.90
CA ILE A 124 -4.13 13.57 2.27
C ILE A 124 -5.41 14.40 2.28
N CYS A 125 -6.46 13.88 2.90
CA CYS A 125 -7.69 14.63 3.06
C CYS A 125 -7.79 15.21 4.47
N PHE A 126 -7.92 16.53 4.55
CA PHE A 126 -8.11 17.29 5.78
C PHE A 126 -9.57 17.67 6.04
N LYS A 127 -10.47 17.35 5.10
CA LYS A 127 -11.89 17.70 5.19
C LYS A 127 -12.74 16.44 5.20
N GLU A 128 -13.90 16.52 5.81
CA GLU A 128 -14.96 15.57 5.54
C GLU A 128 -15.35 15.74 4.06
N TYR A 129 -15.23 14.65 3.30
CA TYR A 129 -15.85 14.61 1.98
C TYR A 129 -17.37 14.73 2.14
N GLY A 130 -18.04 15.31 1.15
CA GLY A 130 -19.51 15.25 1.02
C GLY A 130 -19.98 13.81 0.74
N GLU A 131 -20.59 13.56 -0.43
CA GLU A 131 -20.80 12.20 -0.93
C GLU A 131 -19.66 11.82 -1.88
N PRO A 132 -18.55 11.24 -1.39
CA PRO A 132 -17.49 10.75 -2.26
C PRO A 132 -17.92 9.45 -2.97
N PRO A 133 -17.26 9.11 -4.09
CA PRO A 133 -17.58 7.93 -4.87
C PRO A 133 -17.54 6.62 -4.07
N ASP A 134 -18.42 5.68 -4.38
CA ASP A 134 -18.48 4.34 -3.76
C ASP A 134 -17.19 3.52 -3.96
N ASP A 135 -16.40 3.87 -4.98
CA ASP A 135 -15.14 3.24 -5.36
C ASP A 135 -13.91 3.96 -4.81
N LEU A 136 -14.08 4.81 -3.78
CA LEU A 136 -12.99 5.46 -3.06
C LEU A 136 -12.39 4.54 -1.98
N SER A 137 -11.06 4.40 -1.99
CA SER A 137 -10.30 3.81 -0.89
C SER A 137 -9.87 4.88 0.10
N ILE A 138 -10.18 4.66 1.38
CA ILE A 138 -9.69 5.49 2.48
C ILE A 138 -8.58 4.73 3.18
N MET A 139 -7.34 5.21 3.04
CA MET A 139 -6.19 4.77 3.81
C MET A 139 -6.21 5.50 5.16
N ASN A 140 -6.85 4.87 6.16
CA ASN A 140 -6.87 5.37 7.52
C ASN A 140 -5.53 5.07 8.20
N VAL A 141 -4.91 6.09 8.78
CA VAL A 141 -3.62 6.02 9.45
C VAL A 141 -3.81 6.41 10.91
N GLU A 142 -3.41 5.53 11.80
CA GLU A 142 -3.48 5.74 13.25
C GLU A 142 -2.08 5.53 13.83
N SER A 143 -1.51 6.56 14.43
CA SER A 143 -0.27 6.43 15.19
C SER A 143 -0.56 5.76 16.54
N LEU A 144 0.25 4.78 16.95
CA LEU A 144 0.10 4.12 18.25
C LEU A 144 1.17 4.58 19.26
N GLU A 145 2.40 4.64 18.78
CA GLU A 145 3.61 5.06 19.50
C GLU A 145 4.48 5.85 18.52
N LYS A 146 5.54 6.52 18.99
CA LYS A 146 6.37 7.46 18.18
C LYS A 146 6.70 6.98 16.76
N ASP A 147 6.98 5.69 16.57
CA ASP A 147 7.39 5.16 15.26
C ASP A 147 6.46 4.08 14.69
N ILE A 148 5.41 3.69 15.43
CA ILE A 148 4.56 2.54 15.10
C ILE A 148 3.15 3.03 14.80
N PHE A 149 2.64 2.64 13.64
CA PHE A 149 1.31 3.03 13.19
C PHE A 149 0.56 1.86 12.56
N ILE A 150 -0.76 2.02 12.49
CA ILE A 150 -1.66 1.12 11.77
C ILE A 150 -2.17 1.80 10.51
N ILE A 151 -2.16 1.04 9.41
CA ILE A 151 -2.83 1.39 8.16
C ILE A 151 -4.03 0.47 7.97
N ARG A 152 -5.22 1.04 7.72
CA ARG A 152 -6.44 0.31 7.35
C ARG A 152 -7.03 0.91 6.08
N PHE A 153 -7.43 0.06 5.15
CA PHE A 153 -8.16 0.49 3.95
C PHE A 153 -9.65 0.23 4.13
N THR A 154 -10.46 1.29 4.09
CA THR A 154 -11.93 1.19 4.14
C THR A 154 -12.57 1.84 2.92
N ASN A 155 -13.79 1.41 2.59
CA ASN A 155 -14.67 2.22 1.75
C ASN A 155 -15.43 3.25 2.61
N MET A 156 -16.33 4.01 1.98
CA MET A 156 -17.17 5.00 2.66
C MET A 156 -18.15 4.42 3.68
N SER A 157 -18.66 3.22 3.41
CA SER A 157 -19.56 2.53 4.36
C SER A 157 -18.82 1.93 5.56
N GLY A 158 -17.50 2.12 5.68
CA GLY A 158 -16.67 1.61 6.76
C GLY A 158 -16.27 0.13 6.62
N TYR A 159 -16.61 -0.53 5.51
CA TYR A 159 -16.14 -1.89 5.26
C TYR A 159 -14.64 -1.89 4.99
N ILE A 160 -13.93 -2.85 5.58
CA ILE A 160 -12.51 -3.10 5.27
C ILE A 160 -12.41 -3.65 3.84
N ILE A 161 -11.60 -2.99 3.01
CA ILE A 161 -11.42 -3.37 1.59
C ILE A 161 -10.01 -3.80 1.21
N GLY A 162 -9.08 -3.73 2.17
CA GLY A 162 -7.68 -4.09 1.99
C GLY A 162 -7.05 -4.65 3.25
N PRO A 163 -5.76 -5.01 3.19
CA PRO A 163 -5.05 -5.56 4.33
C PRO A 163 -4.90 -4.51 5.43
N ILE A 164 -5.03 -4.92 6.68
CA ILE A 164 -4.64 -4.11 7.85
C ILE A 164 -3.16 -4.36 8.13
N MET A 165 -2.38 -3.30 8.25
CA MET A 165 -0.94 -3.37 8.48
C MET A 165 -0.57 -2.63 9.76
N LYS A 166 0.15 -3.28 10.66
CA LYS A 166 0.94 -2.61 11.70
C LYS A 166 2.35 -2.43 11.14
N ALA A 167 2.86 -1.21 11.11
CA ALA A 167 4.08 -0.89 10.41
C ALA A 167 4.90 0.21 11.10
N LYS A 168 6.14 0.38 10.64
CA LYS A 168 7.01 1.51 10.98
C LYS A 168 7.89 1.89 9.80
N PHE A 169 8.33 3.14 9.75
CA PHE A 169 9.32 3.57 8.78
C PHE A 169 10.74 3.16 9.16
N ILE A 170 11.58 2.92 8.16
CA ILE A 170 13.03 2.65 8.29
C ILE A 170 13.83 3.34 7.17
#